data_AF-A0A6I0EA96-F1
#
_entry.id   AF-A0A6I0EA96-F1
#
_cell.length_a   1.000
_cell.length_b   1.000
_cell.length_c   1.000
_cell.angle_alpha   90.00
_cell.angle_beta   90.00
_cell.angle_gamma   90.00
#
_symmetry.space_group_name_H-M   'P 1'
#
loop_
_entity.id
_entity.type
_entity.pdbx_description
1 polymer ?
#
loop_
_entity_poly.entity_id
_entity_poly.type
_entity_poly.pdbx_seq_one_letter_code
_entity_poly.pdbx_strand_id
1 'polypeptide(L)'
;MKAAGSLLALLAAVALSACSGSSGLTTGALLGEDKPAAPVNDAPARAFQVGTVSARAVKCGFNFDPGKLKANYLAYERQQPGAQDVAKIERIYDVSFNGVAKAVAAEGEYCTDAKTKIIKADLGRHLVGDYTPRPQPKQEEEGLFSGWGSGGDGPGMKIKHPMDNSD
;
A
#
# COMPACT_ATOMS: atom_id res chain seq x y z
N MET A 1 28.77 11.89 45.97
CA MET A 1 27.31 11.61 45.95
C MET A 1 26.61 12.83 45.38
N LYS A 2 25.74 12.65 44.35
CA LYS A 2 24.83 13.65 43.73
C LYS A 2 25.53 14.84 43.03
N ALA A 3 25.09 15.40 41.90
CA ALA A 3 23.95 15.17 41.00
C ALA A 3 24.23 15.95 39.68
N ALA A 4 23.26 15.88 38.77
CA ALA A 4 23.07 16.68 37.56
C ALA A 4 23.75 16.13 36.30
N GLY A 5 23.04 15.89 35.20
CA GLY A 5 21.64 16.17 34.93
C GLY A 5 21.42 16.03 33.43
N SER A 6 20.38 15.28 33.08
CA SER A 6 19.88 15.01 31.74
C SER A 6 19.96 16.19 30.77
N LEU A 7 20.69 16.03 29.66
CA LEU A 7 20.53 16.88 28.48
C LEU A 7 21.21 16.27 27.23
N LEU A 8 20.92 15.00 26.93
CA LEU A 8 21.48 14.31 25.73
C LEU A 8 20.51 13.24 25.23
N ALA A 9 19.26 13.62 24.99
CA ALA A 9 18.26 12.76 24.35
C ALA A 9 17.25 13.59 23.56
N LEU A 10 17.71 14.36 22.56
CA LEU A 10 16.81 15.18 21.75
C LEU A 10 17.37 15.56 20.35
N LEU A 11 18.16 14.69 19.71
CA LEU A 11 18.74 15.00 18.39
C LEU A 11 18.74 13.85 17.36
N ALA A 12 17.85 12.87 17.46
CA ALA A 12 17.78 11.75 16.51
C ALA A 12 16.44 11.67 15.74
N ALA A 13 15.88 12.81 15.31
CA ALA A 13 14.57 12.82 14.65
C ALA A 13 14.44 13.83 13.49
N VAL A 14 15.44 14.01 12.63
CA VAL A 14 15.24 14.68 11.33
C VAL A 14 16.29 14.20 10.33
N ALA A 15 15.96 13.23 9.48
CA ALA A 15 16.50 13.07 8.11
C ALA A 15 15.98 11.81 7.41
N LEU A 16 14.68 11.74 7.11
CA LEU A 16 14.15 10.95 5.99
C LEU A 16 13.00 11.72 5.32
N SER A 17 13.29 12.91 4.81
CA SER A 17 12.41 13.65 3.90
C SER A 17 13.20 14.09 2.68
N ALA A 18 13.53 13.12 1.82
CA ALA A 18 14.04 13.38 0.49
C ALA A 18 13.47 12.34 -0.50
N CYS A 19 12.17 12.42 -0.75
CA CYS A 19 11.60 11.95 -2.01
C CYS A 19 11.18 13.19 -2.81
N SER A 20 12.14 13.84 -3.47
CA SER A 20 11.89 14.83 -4.50
C SER A 20 11.49 14.13 -5.80
N GLY A 21 10.23 13.69 -5.85
CA GLY A 21 9.55 13.28 -7.07
C GLY A 21 8.41 14.25 -7.31
N SER A 22 8.64 15.26 -8.14
CA SER A 22 7.58 16.12 -8.66
C SER A 22 6.62 15.27 -9.49
N SER A 23 5.49 14.91 -8.92
CA SER A 23 4.25 14.51 -9.61
C SER A 23 3.11 14.74 -8.62
N GLY A 24 2.23 15.68 -8.95
CA GLY A 24 1.28 16.29 -8.02
C GLY A 24 0.48 15.29 -7.20
N LEU A 25 0.70 15.30 -5.88
CA LEU A 25 -0.26 14.82 -4.90
C LEU A 25 -1.17 16.00 -4.57
N THR A 26 -2.23 16.18 -5.35
CA THR A 26 -3.32 17.07 -4.98
C THR A 26 -4.14 16.42 -3.88
N THR A 27 -3.86 16.76 -2.63
CA THR A 27 -4.73 16.56 -1.45
C THR A 27 -5.99 17.44 -1.50
N GLY A 28 -6.54 17.67 -2.70
CA GLY A 28 -7.67 18.56 -2.97
C GLY A 28 -9.00 17.85 -3.21
N ALA A 29 -9.05 16.52 -3.24
CA ALA A 29 -10.30 15.76 -3.46
C ALA A 29 -11.07 15.47 -2.15
N LEU A 30 -10.90 16.28 -1.11
CA LEU A 30 -11.55 16.09 0.20
C LEU A 30 -13.00 16.57 0.27
N LEU A 31 -13.62 17.03 -0.84
CA LEU A 31 -14.98 17.60 -0.83
C LEU A 31 -15.88 17.26 -2.04
N GLY A 32 -15.56 16.27 -2.87
CA GLY A 32 -16.48 15.94 -3.97
C GLY A 32 -16.12 14.70 -4.78
N GLU A 33 -17.15 13.90 -5.05
CA GLU A 33 -17.19 12.65 -5.82
C GLU A 33 -16.35 11.45 -5.33
N ASP A 34 -17.07 10.48 -4.75
CA ASP A 34 -16.70 9.08 -4.51
C ASP A 34 -16.42 8.30 -5.83
N LYS A 35 -15.45 8.76 -6.62
CA LYS A 35 -14.93 7.99 -7.75
C LYS A 35 -13.58 7.39 -7.37
N PRO A 36 -13.41 6.05 -7.40
CA PRO A 36 -12.10 5.45 -7.18
C PRO A 36 -11.09 6.08 -8.14
N ALA A 37 -9.98 6.60 -7.61
CA ALA A 37 -8.87 7.01 -8.43
C ALA A 37 -8.48 5.81 -9.32
N ALA A 38 -8.48 6.02 -10.63
CA ALA A 38 -8.12 4.97 -11.56
C ALA A 38 -6.72 4.45 -11.18
N PRO A 39 -6.50 3.12 -11.19
CA PRO A 39 -5.19 2.57 -10.85
C PRO A 39 -4.14 3.19 -11.78
N VAL A 40 -3.14 3.83 -11.20
CA VAL A 40 -2.05 4.44 -11.96
C VAL A 40 -1.21 3.31 -12.54
N ASN A 41 -1.15 3.24 -13.87
CA ASN A 41 -0.37 2.23 -14.59
C ASN A 41 1.06 2.72 -14.84
N ASP A 42 1.78 3.01 -13.75
CA ASP A 42 3.20 3.37 -13.78
C ASP A 42 4.11 2.17 -13.45
N ALA A 43 5.38 2.24 -13.84
CA ALA A 43 6.32 1.13 -13.67
C ALA A 43 6.59 0.75 -12.20
N PRO A 44 6.71 1.70 -11.24
CA PRO A 44 6.72 1.39 -9.81
C PRO A 44 5.49 0.60 -9.33
N ALA A 45 4.29 1.02 -9.71
CA ALA A 45 3.04 0.35 -9.32
C ALA A 45 2.97 -1.08 -9.86
N ARG A 46 3.38 -1.28 -11.13
CA ARG A 46 3.49 -2.62 -11.72
C ARG A 46 4.51 -3.48 -10.99
N ALA A 47 5.71 -2.95 -10.72
CA ALA A 47 6.76 -3.71 -10.04
C ALA A 47 6.30 -4.20 -8.66
N PHE A 48 5.63 -3.31 -7.92
CA PHE A 48 5.07 -3.64 -6.61
C PHE A 48 4.00 -4.74 -6.73
N GLN A 49 3.07 -4.62 -7.67
CA GLN A 49 2.02 -5.62 -7.87
C GLN A 49 2.60 -6.99 -8.25
N VAL A 50 3.52 -7.06 -9.22
CA VAL A 50 4.11 -8.33 -9.66
C VAL A 50 4.92 -8.95 -8.52
N GLY A 51 5.72 -8.18 -7.79
CA GLY A 51 6.50 -8.68 -6.65
C GLY A 51 5.62 -9.20 -5.52
N THR A 52 4.59 -8.45 -5.11
CA THR A 52 3.67 -8.88 -4.04
C THR A 52 2.84 -10.11 -4.42
N VAL A 53 2.30 -10.18 -5.65
CA VAL A 53 1.55 -11.35 -6.13
C VAL A 53 2.46 -12.58 -6.20
N SER A 54 3.69 -12.42 -6.68
CA SER A 54 4.66 -13.52 -6.77
C SER A 54 4.97 -14.09 -5.38
N ALA A 55 5.20 -13.24 -4.37
CA ALA A 55 5.45 -13.70 -3.01
C ALA A 55 4.25 -14.45 -2.40
N ARG A 56 3.04 -13.91 -2.59
CA ARG A 56 1.80 -14.57 -2.14
C ARG A 56 1.59 -15.90 -2.86
N ALA A 57 1.91 -15.95 -4.14
CA ALA A 57 1.78 -17.15 -4.93
C ALA A 57 2.74 -18.26 -4.47
N VAL A 58 3.98 -17.90 -4.12
CA VAL A 58 4.94 -18.83 -3.51
C VAL A 58 4.41 -19.36 -2.17
N LYS A 59 3.90 -18.47 -1.30
CA LYS A 59 3.32 -18.90 0.00
C LYS A 59 2.14 -19.86 -0.18
N CYS A 60 1.30 -19.65 -1.19
CA CYS A 60 0.15 -20.51 -1.47
C CYS A 60 0.46 -21.73 -2.34
N GLY A 61 1.74 -22.00 -2.65
CA GLY A 61 2.16 -23.22 -3.33
C GLY A 61 1.71 -23.32 -4.79
N PHE A 62 1.50 -22.19 -5.48
CA PHE A 62 1.22 -22.22 -6.91
C PHE A 62 2.44 -22.72 -7.69
N ASN A 63 2.20 -23.55 -8.71
CA ASN A 63 3.27 -24.08 -9.55
C ASN A 63 3.66 -23.07 -10.64
N PHE A 64 4.68 -22.26 -10.37
CA PHE A 64 5.31 -21.34 -11.31
C PHE A 64 6.77 -21.08 -10.93
N ASP A 65 7.55 -20.49 -11.84
CA ASP A 65 8.93 -20.08 -11.58
C ASP A 65 8.98 -18.56 -11.29
N PRO A 66 9.26 -18.14 -10.03
CA PRO A 66 9.33 -16.73 -9.66
C PRO A 66 10.51 -16.00 -10.30
N GLY A 67 11.62 -16.70 -10.56
CA GLY A 67 12.78 -16.12 -11.25
C GLY A 67 12.48 -15.86 -12.72
N LYS A 68 11.83 -16.81 -13.41
CA LYS A 68 11.36 -16.64 -14.78
C LYS A 68 10.32 -15.53 -14.90
N LEU A 69 9.37 -15.47 -13.96
CA LEU A 69 8.36 -14.41 -13.95
C LEU A 69 9.00 -13.02 -13.80
N LYS A 70 9.94 -12.86 -12.85
CA LYS A 70 10.73 -11.63 -12.69
C LYS A 70 11.47 -11.27 -13.98
N ALA A 71 12.15 -12.23 -14.60
CA ALA A 71 12.90 -11.99 -15.84
C ALA A 71 11.99 -11.51 -16.98
N ASN A 72 10.84 -12.15 -17.16
CA ASN A 72 9.83 -11.75 -18.15
C ASN A 72 9.28 -10.36 -17.88
N TYR A 73 8.97 -10.04 -16.62
CA TYR A 73 8.51 -8.72 -16.22
C TYR A 73 9.55 -7.62 -16.51
N LEU A 74 10.82 -7.85 -16.14
CA LEU A 74 11.88 -6.88 -16.43
C LEU A 74 12.14 -6.74 -17.94
N ALA A 75 11.92 -7.79 -18.74
CA ALA A 75 11.98 -7.70 -20.19
C ALA A 75 10.83 -6.85 -20.76
N TYR A 76 9.62 -6.99 -20.21
CA TYR A 76 8.49 -6.13 -20.55
C TYR A 76 8.76 -4.65 -20.23
N GLU A 77 9.30 -4.35 -19.04
CA GLU A 77 9.59 -2.96 -18.64
C GLU A 77 10.67 -2.31 -19.49
N ARG A 78 11.65 -3.07 -19.99
CA ARG A 78 12.66 -2.57 -20.95
C ARG A 78 12.06 -2.13 -22.28
N GLN A 79 10.89 -2.65 -22.64
CA GLN A 79 10.20 -2.33 -23.89
C GLN A 79 9.17 -1.20 -23.72
N GLN A 80 8.93 -0.72 -22.49
CA GLN A 80 7.95 0.32 -22.23
C GLN A 80 8.45 1.69 -22.74
N PRO A 81 7.55 2.50 -23.33
CA PRO A 81 7.88 3.85 -23.73
C PRO A 81 8.11 4.75 -22.51
N GLY A 82 9.12 5.63 -22.61
CA GLY A 82 9.60 6.44 -21.50
C GLY A 82 10.74 5.73 -20.78
N ALA A 83 11.93 6.35 -20.75
CA ALA A 83 13.10 5.77 -20.13
C ALA A 83 12.86 5.55 -18.63
N GLN A 84 12.52 4.32 -18.26
CA GLN A 84 12.43 3.89 -16.87
C GLN A 84 13.75 3.28 -16.44
N ASP A 85 14.21 3.61 -15.24
CA ASP A 85 15.37 2.95 -14.64
C ASP A 85 14.98 1.52 -14.25
N VAL A 86 15.34 0.55 -15.10
CA VAL A 86 15.06 -0.88 -14.91
C VAL A 86 15.71 -1.40 -13.63
N ALA A 87 16.85 -0.87 -13.20
CA ALA A 87 17.47 -1.26 -11.94
C ALA A 87 16.66 -0.78 -10.73
N LYS A 88 16.03 0.41 -10.82
CA LYS A 88 15.07 0.88 -9.82
C LYS A 88 13.81 0.01 -9.79
N ILE A 89 13.27 -0.35 -10.96
CA ILE A 89 12.11 -1.25 -11.09
C ILE A 89 12.41 -2.60 -10.45
N GLU A 90 13.57 -3.18 -10.75
CA GLU A 90 14.02 -4.44 -10.17
C GLU A 90 14.12 -4.35 -8.64
N ARG A 91 14.68 -3.26 -8.11
CA ARG A 91 14.73 -3.03 -6.66
C ARG A 91 13.33 -2.97 -6.03
N ILE A 92 12.37 -2.32 -6.67
CA ILE A 92 10.98 -2.23 -6.17
C ILE A 92 10.34 -3.63 -6.16
N TYR A 93 10.54 -4.40 -7.23
CA TYR A 93 10.10 -5.79 -7.28
C TYR A 93 10.68 -6.60 -6.13
N ASP A 94 12.00 -6.54 -5.92
CA ASP A 94 12.67 -7.34 -4.88
C ASP A 94 12.23 -6.94 -3.48
N VAL A 95 12.09 -5.64 -3.20
CA VAL A 95 11.62 -5.15 -1.89
C VAL A 95 10.19 -5.60 -1.63
N SER A 96 9.30 -5.47 -2.61
CA SER A 96 7.90 -5.87 -2.47
C SER A 96 7.74 -7.39 -2.32
N PHE A 97 8.48 -8.18 -3.10
CA PHE A 97 8.53 -9.63 -2.96
C PHE A 97 9.01 -10.05 -1.57
N ASN A 98 10.17 -9.56 -1.14
CA ASN A 98 10.76 -9.95 0.14
C ASN A 98 9.94 -9.46 1.34
N GLY A 99 9.37 -8.25 1.27
CA GLY A 99 8.52 -7.70 2.31
C GLY A 99 7.26 -8.54 2.50
N VAL A 100 6.57 -8.87 1.42
CA VAL A 100 5.35 -9.70 1.48
C VAL A 100 5.68 -11.14 1.84
N ALA A 101 6.75 -11.72 1.30
CA ALA A 101 7.17 -13.07 1.66
C ALA A 101 7.40 -13.23 3.17
N LYS A 102 8.02 -12.22 3.81
CA LYS A 102 8.19 -12.19 5.27
C LYS A 102 6.86 -12.04 6.01
N ALA A 103 6.00 -11.11 5.57
CA ALA A 103 4.70 -10.87 6.20
C ALA A 103 3.81 -12.13 6.16
N VAL A 104 3.67 -12.76 5.00
CA VAL A 104 2.84 -13.96 4.83
C VAL A 104 3.47 -15.21 5.42
N ALA A 105 4.78 -15.22 5.70
CA ALA A 105 5.43 -16.30 6.45
C ALA A 105 4.99 -16.30 7.92
N ALA A 106 4.77 -15.12 8.51
CA ALA A 106 4.28 -14.98 9.88
C ALA A 106 2.77 -15.30 10.02
N GLU A 107 2.01 -15.20 8.92
CA GLU A 107 0.61 -15.62 8.87
C GLU A 107 0.48 -17.13 8.66
N GLY A 108 -0.18 -17.82 9.59
CA GLY A 108 -0.47 -19.25 9.51
C GLY A 108 -1.41 -19.57 8.34
N GLU A 109 -2.70 -19.24 8.51
CA GLU A 109 -3.75 -19.49 7.52
C GLU A 109 -3.86 -18.36 6.49
N TYR A 110 -2.79 -18.08 5.76
CA TYR A 110 -2.81 -17.03 4.73
C TYR A 110 -3.68 -17.40 3.52
N CYS A 111 -3.65 -18.65 3.10
CA CYS A 111 -4.15 -19.09 1.79
C CYS A 111 -5.60 -19.57 1.85
N THR A 112 -6.51 -18.68 2.22
CA THR A 112 -7.96 -18.93 2.12
C THR A 112 -8.42 -19.03 0.67
N ASP A 113 -9.54 -19.72 0.40
CA ASP A 113 -10.09 -19.88 -0.96
C ASP A 113 -10.34 -18.55 -1.69
N ALA A 114 -10.79 -17.54 -0.95
CA ALA A 114 -10.99 -16.20 -1.49
C ALA A 114 -9.66 -15.56 -1.92
N LYS A 115 -8.63 -15.63 -1.06
CA LYS A 115 -7.29 -15.07 -1.35
C LYS A 115 -6.61 -15.83 -2.48
N THR A 116 -6.65 -17.16 -2.48
CA THR A 116 -6.02 -17.99 -3.52
C THR A 116 -6.67 -17.76 -4.89
N LYS A 117 -8.00 -17.57 -4.97
CA LYS A 117 -8.69 -17.22 -6.22
C LYS A 117 -8.19 -15.87 -6.78
N ILE A 118 -8.03 -14.86 -5.92
CA ILE A 118 -7.52 -13.54 -6.31
C ILE A 118 -6.06 -13.64 -6.78
N ILE A 119 -5.21 -14.31 -6.01
CA ILE A 119 -3.78 -14.52 -6.32
C ILE A 119 -3.63 -15.27 -7.64
N LYS A 120 -4.40 -16.34 -7.86
CA LYS A 120 -4.37 -17.12 -9.10
C LYS A 120 -4.75 -16.27 -10.32
N ALA A 121 -5.76 -15.41 -10.16
CA ALA A 121 -6.18 -14.51 -11.24
C ALA A 121 -5.11 -13.48 -11.59
N ASP A 122 -4.44 -12.87 -10.60
CA ASP A 122 -3.32 -11.95 -10.86
C ASP A 122 -2.12 -12.68 -11.47
N LEU A 123 -1.74 -13.82 -10.88
CA LEU A 123 -0.61 -14.62 -11.34
C LEU A 123 -0.81 -15.06 -12.79
N GLY A 124 -2.02 -15.52 -13.14
CA GLY A 124 -2.36 -15.91 -14.51
C GLY A 124 -2.14 -14.78 -15.51
N ARG A 125 -2.52 -13.54 -15.16
CA ARG A 125 -2.28 -12.35 -15.99
C ARG A 125 -0.80 -12.04 -16.14
N HIS A 126 -0.04 -12.05 -15.04
CA HIS A 126 1.39 -11.80 -15.07
C HIS A 126 2.16 -12.86 -15.89
N LEU A 127 1.72 -14.11 -15.86
CA LEU A 127 2.32 -15.20 -16.63
C LEU A 127 2.11 -15.06 -18.14
N VAL A 128 1.04 -14.40 -18.57
CA VAL A 128 0.79 -14.09 -20.00
C VAL A 128 1.29 -12.71 -20.42
N GLY A 129 1.99 -12.00 -19.53
CA GLY A 129 2.57 -10.69 -19.82
C GLY A 129 1.63 -9.50 -19.62
N ASP A 130 0.45 -9.69 -19.03
CA ASP A 130 -0.43 -8.60 -18.64
C ASP A 130 -0.09 -8.14 -17.22
N TYR A 131 0.63 -7.04 -17.13
CA TYR A 131 1.09 -6.42 -15.87
C TYR A 131 0.27 -5.19 -15.48
N THR A 132 -0.91 -4.97 -16.08
CA THR A 132 -1.68 -3.78 -15.79
C THR A 132 -2.31 -3.85 -14.38
N PRO A 133 -2.14 -2.80 -13.54
CA PRO A 133 -2.64 -2.81 -12.17
C PRO A 133 -4.15 -2.97 -12.10
N ARG A 134 -4.60 -3.89 -11.23
CA ARG A 134 -6.01 -3.98 -10.89
C ARG A 134 -6.41 -2.80 -10.00
N PRO A 135 -7.62 -2.25 -10.17
CA PRO A 135 -8.23 -1.43 -9.14
C PRO A 135 -8.32 -2.31 -7.89
N GLN A 136 -7.62 -1.93 -6.82
CA GLN A 136 -7.79 -2.63 -5.55
C GLN A 136 -9.23 -2.35 -5.09
N PRO A 137 -10.04 -3.38 -4.77
CA PRO A 137 -11.26 -3.12 -4.04
C PRO A 137 -10.86 -2.43 -2.73
N LYS A 138 -11.55 -1.35 -2.35
CA LYS A 138 -11.33 -0.65 -1.07
C LYS A 138 -11.37 -1.72 0.03
N GLN A 139 -10.20 -2.16 0.49
CA GLN A 139 -10.13 -2.78 1.80
C GLN A 139 -10.36 -1.60 2.72
N GLU A 140 -11.52 -1.58 3.37
CA GLU A 140 -11.72 -0.71 4.53
C GLU A 140 -10.51 -0.95 5.42
N GLU A 141 -9.64 0.04 5.53
CA GLU A 141 -8.56 0.06 6.50
C GLU A 141 -9.21 0.18 7.88
N GLU A 142 -9.85 -0.90 8.33
CA GLU A 142 -10.18 -1.08 9.72
C GLU A 142 -8.86 -1.16 10.48
N GLY A 143 -8.50 -0.03 11.09
CA GLY A 143 -7.99 -0.08 12.45
C GLY A 143 -6.49 -0.10 12.67
N LEU A 144 -5.66 0.52 11.81
CA LEU A 144 -4.27 0.84 12.18
C LEU A 144 -4.01 2.34 12.40
N PHE A 145 -4.82 3.23 11.82
CA PHE A 145 -4.69 4.69 12.00
C PHE A 145 -5.77 5.33 12.91
N SER A 146 -6.80 4.58 13.31
CA SER A 146 -7.89 5.11 14.17
C SER A 146 -7.55 5.14 15.67
N GLY A 147 -6.37 4.65 16.08
CA GLY A 147 -6.03 4.43 17.49
C GLY A 147 -5.11 5.45 18.16
N TRP A 148 -4.71 6.54 17.49
CA TRP A 148 -3.69 7.46 18.02
C TRP A 148 -4.22 8.86 18.41
N GLY A 149 -5.55 9.05 18.42
CA GLY A 149 -6.14 10.37 18.72
C GLY A 149 -7.51 10.33 19.38
N SER A 150 -7.84 9.27 20.12
CA SER A 150 -9.07 9.25 20.93
C SER A 150 -8.82 9.91 22.30
N GLY A 151 -8.79 11.24 22.30
CA GLY A 151 -9.02 12.07 23.48
C GLY A 151 -10.44 12.63 23.39
N GLY A 152 -11.32 12.12 24.24
CA GLY A 152 -12.77 12.24 24.09
C GLY A 152 -13.37 13.63 24.36
N ASP A 153 -14.63 13.76 23.96
CA ASP A 153 -15.76 14.22 24.78
C ASP A 153 -17.05 14.03 23.96
N GLY A 154 -17.99 13.20 24.44
CA GLY A 154 -19.39 13.23 24.01
C GLY A 154 -20.24 13.93 25.08
N PRO A 155 -21.58 14.01 24.98
CA PRO A 155 -22.45 14.00 23.80
C PRO A 155 -23.41 15.23 23.83
N GLY A 156 -23.43 16.03 22.76
CA GLY A 156 -24.32 17.20 22.64
C GLY A 156 -25.61 16.92 21.88
N MET A 157 -26.49 16.04 22.36
CA MET A 157 -27.87 16.00 21.87
C MET A 157 -28.70 17.11 22.53
N LYS A 158 -29.13 18.11 21.76
CA LYS A 158 -30.24 19.04 22.08
C LYS A 158 -31.08 19.17 20.80
N ILE A 159 -32.10 18.34 20.59
CA ILE A 159 -33.50 18.50 21.06
C ILE A 159 -34.10 19.88 20.73
N LYS A 160 -34.72 19.95 19.55
CA LYS A 160 -36.06 20.50 19.24
C LYS A 160 -36.43 21.89 19.81
N HIS A 161 -36.40 22.92 18.95
CA HIS A 161 -37.29 24.09 19.08
C HIS A 161 -38.73 23.66 18.72
N PRO A 162 -39.76 23.97 19.52
CA PRO A 162 -40.40 25.29 19.48
C PRO A 162 -40.94 25.77 20.85
N MET A 163 -41.06 27.09 21.05
CA MET A 163 -42.15 27.80 21.74
C MET A 163 -41.69 29.23 22.07
N ASP A 164 -42.07 30.17 21.20
CA ASP A 164 -42.32 31.56 21.57
C ASP A 164 -43.62 31.62 22.41
N ASN A 165 -43.56 32.09 23.66
CA ASN A 165 -44.64 32.87 24.27
C ASN A 165 -44.20 33.50 25.62
N SER A 166 -44.35 34.83 25.69
CA SER A 166 -44.65 35.76 26.82
C SER A 166 -44.19 35.43 28.26
N ASP A 167 -43.66 36.36 29.07
CA ASP A 167 -43.94 37.80 29.26
C ASP A 167 -42.66 38.63 29.53
#